data_AF-A0A0L8FUZ1-F1
#
_entry.id   AF-A0A0L8FUZ1-F1
#
_cell.length_a   1.000
_cell.length_b   1.000
_cell.length_c   1.000
_cell.angle_alpha   90.00
_cell.angle_beta   90.00
_cell.angle_gamma   90.00
#
_symmetry.space_group_name_H-M   'P 1'
#
loop_
_entity.id
_entity.type
_entity.pdbx_description
1 polymer ?
#
loop_
_entity_poly.entity_id
_entity_poly.type
_entity_poly.pdbx_seq_one_letter_code
_entity_poly.pdbx_strand_id
1 'polypeptide(L)'
;MCSCAKVSKSWKSHVECKPSVSYNFNVDFADQSGNNVFAGYERVDITENGTAKFSDGSRINIWRFANVEFSEKLLLKLRFLKYNYGAVEQPIVTNCYGEHGEGSSIAITIVEQSITIKIKTELGETGILRFFQVPGFNNVTMVYDGQHVIAKVNGKIKSTALIG
;
A
#
# COMPACT_ATOMS: atom_id res chain seq x y z
N MET A 1 -6.53 -40.35 -12.49
CA MET A 1 -5.46 -39.80 -11.63
C MET A 1 -5.09 -38.42 -12.18
N CYS A 2 -5.52 -37.33 -11.54
CA CYS A 2 -5.08 -35.98 -11.90
C CYS A 2 -4.03 -35.53 -10.89
N SER A 3 -2.83 -35.24 -11.37
CA SER A 3 -1.70 -34.78 -10.56
C SER A 3 -1.73 -33.26 -10.40
N CYS A 4 -1.26 -32.79 -9.24
CA CYS A 4 -1.19 -31.38 -8.88
C CYS A 4 -0.33 -30.60 -9.87
N ALA A 5 -0.93 -29.65 -10.59
CA ALA A 5 -0.19 -28.66 -11.35
C ALA A 5 0.56 -27.74 -10.37
N LYS A 6 1.88 -27.69 -10.55
CA LYS A 6 2.81 -26.85 -9.79
C LYS A 6 2.33 -25.40 -9.78
N VAL A 7 2.14 -24.84 -8.59
CA VAL A 7 1.96 -23.40 -8.40
C VAL A 7 3.19 -22.69 -8.97
N SER A 8 3.02 -22.00 -10.10
CA SER A 8 4.11 -21.29 -10.75
C SER A 8 4.55 -20.12 -9.87
N LYS A 9 5.77 -20.20 -9.32
CA LYS A 9 6.50 -19.12 -8.65
C LYS A 9 6.95 -18.00 -9.61
N SER A 10 6.18 -17.70 -10.67
CA SER A 10 6.53 -16.66 -11.62
C SER A 10 5.65 -15.45 -11.39
N TRP A 11 6.27 -14.37 -10.89
CA TRP A 11 5.79 -13.01 -11.13
C TRP A 11 5.76 -12.82 -12.66
N LYS A 12 4.62 -13.12 -13.30
CA LYS A 12 4.47 -12.83 -14.73
C LYS A 12 4.49 -11.31 -14.89
N SER A 13 5.24 -10.80 -15.88
CA SER A 13 5.15 -9.40 -16.27
C SER A 13 3.72 -9.14 -16.72
N HIS A 14 2.91 -8.55 -15.86
CA HIS A 14 1.57 -8.14 -16.23
C HIS A 14 1.67 -7.09 -17.34
N VAL A 15 0.75 -7.21 -18.31
CA VAL A 15 0.20 -6.15 -19.17
C VAL A 15 0.42 -4.79 -18.51
N GLU A 16 0.88 -3.80 -19.27
CA GLU A 16 1.15 -2.44 -18.80
C GLU A 16 -0.10 -1.88 -18.09
N CYS A 17 -0.19 -2.11 -16.77
CA CYS A 17 -1.31 -1.67 -15.97
C CYS A 17 -1.14 -0.16 -15.80
N LYS A 18 -1.93 0.63 -16.53
CA LYS A 18 -2.05 2.06 -16.27
C LYS A 18 -2.53 2.22 -14.81
N PRO A 19 -1.74 2.86 -13.92
CA PRO A 19 -2.18 3.04 -12.55
C PRO A 19 -3.42 3.93 -12.51
N SER A 20 -4.34 3.69 -11.58
CA SER A 20 -5.48 4.59 -11.36
C SER A 20 -5.05 5.96 -10.85
N VAL A 21 -3.92 6.01 -10.14
CA VAL A 21 -3.25 7.22 -9.65
C VAL A 21 -1.75 6.97 -9.47
N SER A 22 -0.90 7.97 -9.70
CA SER A 22 0.54 7.87 -9.45
C SER A 22 1.12 9.21 -9.01
N TYR A 23 1.83 9.24 -7.89
CA TYR A 23 2.54 10.43 -7.42
C TYR A 23 4.02 10.09 -7.24
N ASN A 24 4.90 10.83 -7.91
CA ASN A 24 6.35 10.67 -7.81
C ASN A 24 7.03 11.75 -6.97
N PHE A 25 6.34 12.86 -6.68
CA PHE A 25 6.81 13.98 -5.85
C PHE A 25 8.09 14.66 -6.35
N ASN A 26 8.41 14.54 -7.65
CA ASN A 26 9.63 15.14 -8.22
C ASN A 26 9.56 16.67 -8.29
N VAL A 27 8.36 17.22 -8.50
CA VAL A 27 8.13 18.66 -8.71
C VAL A 27 6.97 19.14 -7.85
N ASP A 28 5.86 18.40 -7.87
CA ASP A 28 4.62 18.77 -7.21
C ASP A 28 3.86 17.52 -6.71
N PHE A 29 2.61 17.74 -6.29
CA PHE A 29 1.65 16.70 -5.91
C PHE A 29 0.69 16.32 -7.06
N ALA A 30 1.06 16.58 -8.31
CA ALA A 30 0.20 16.28 -9.46
C ALA A 30 0.26 14.78 -9.83
N ASP A 31 -0.91 14.23 -10.15
CA ASP A 31 -1.06 12.86 -10.62
C ASP A 31 -0.39 12.64 -11.97
N GLN A 32 0.54 11.69 -12.01
CA GLN A 32 1.32 11.29 -13.18
C GLN A 32 0.72 10.09 -13.90
N SER A 33 -0.41 9.56 -13.44
CA SER A 33 -1.10 8.48 -14.14
C SER A 33 -1.81 8.94 -15.42
N GLY A 34 -2.00 10.26 -15.59
CA GLY A 34 -2.80 10.81 -16.69
C GLY A 34 -4.30 10.60 -16.51
N ASN A 35 -4.77 10.41 -15.26
CA ASN A 35 -6.19 10.36 -14.90
C ASN A 35 -6.63 11.62 -14.14
N ASN A 36 -5.74 12.60 -13.97
CA ASN A 36 -5.95 13.89 -13.32
C ASN A 36 -6.59 13.74 -11.92
N VAL A 37 -6.08 12.80 -11.13
CA VAL A 37 -6.53 12.60 -9.75
C VAL A 37 -5.92 13.66 -8.85
N PHE A 38 -6.76 14.51 -8.26
CA PHE A 38 -6.30 15.50 -7.29
C PHE A 38 -6.01 14.84 -5.93
N ALA A 39 -4.90 15.26 -5.30
CA ALA A 39 -4.56 14.95 -3.92
C ALA A 39 -4.60 16.22 -3.07
N GLY A 40 -5.38 16.20 -2.00
CA GLY A 40 -5.27 17.19 -0.93
C GLY A 40 -4.06 16.84 -0.05
N TYR A 41 -3.30 17.83 0.41
CA TYR A 41 -2.17 17.60 1.29
C TYR A 41 -2.14 18.62 2.42
N GLU A 42 -1.68 18.19 3.59
CA GLU A 42 -1.55 19.01 4.78
C GLU A 42 -0.18 18.75 5.41
N ARG A 43 0.62 19.80 5.59
CA ARG A 43 1.94 19.72 6.25
C ARG A 43 2.88 18.69 5.62
N VAL A 44 2.83 18.55 4.29
CA VAL A 44 3.74 17.70 3.53
C VAL A 44 4.61 18.59 2.66
N ASP A 45 5.92 18.45 2.81
CA ASP A 45 6.91 19.20 2.02
C ASP A 45 7.49 18.32 0.93
N ILE A 46 7.77 18.89 -0.25
CA ILE A 46 8.60 18.24 -1.26
C ILE A 46 10.05 18.63 -0.97
N THR A 47 10.89 17.61 -0.78
CA THR A 47 12.33 17.82 -0.58
C THR A 47 13.03 18.09 -1.91
N GLU A 48 14.23 18.66 -1.85
CA GLU A 48 15.09 18.91 -3.03
C GLU A 48 15.40 17.64 -3.84
N ASN A 49 15.32 16.46 -3.21
CA ASN A 49 15.55 15.17 -3.85
C ASN A 49 14.29 14.53 -4.47
N GLY A 50 13.19 15.27 -4.58
CA GLY A 50 11.95 14.78 -5.21
C GLY A 50 11.23 13.73 -4.35
N THR A 51 11.14 13.97 -3.04
CA THR A 51 10.38 13.09 -2.12
C THR A 51 9.43 13.88 -1.24
N ALA A 52 8.24 13.35 -1.00
CA ALA A 52 7.31 13.89 -0.02
C ALA A 52 7.76 13.56 1.41
N LYS A 53 7.98 14.58 2.21
CA LYS A 53 8.36 14.49 3.62
C LYS A 53 7.13 14.67 4.50
N PHE A 54 6.89 13.66 5.33
CA PHE A 54 5.80 13.61 6.29
C PHE A 54 6.33 13.89 7.70
N SER A 55 5.75 14.87 8.39
CA SER A 55 5.96 15.17 9.81
C SER A 55 4.74 14.79 10.65
N ASP A 56 4.77 15.14 11.94
CA ASP A 56 3.60 14.95 12.81
C ASP A 56 2.36 15.70 12.27
N GLY A 57 1.22 15.02 12.31
CA GLY A 57 -0.05 15.52 11.76
C GLY A 57 -0.08 15.77 10.25
N SER A 58 0.92 15.32 9.49
CA SER A 58 0.95 15.46 8.03
C SER A 58 0.18 14.35 7.32
N ARG A 59 -0.41 14.67 6.16
CA ARG A 59 -1.15 13.71 5.36
C ARG A 59 -1.28 14.14 3.90
N ILE A 60 -1.42 13.14 3.04
CA ILE A 60 -1.97 13.29 1.69
C ILE A 60 -3.27 12.51 1.66
N ASN A 61 -4.34 13.12 1.17
CA ASN A 61 -5.64 12.51 0.99
C ASN A 61 -6.01 12.45 -0.50
N ILE A 62 -6.43 11.28 -0.95
CA ILE A 62 -6.82 11.02 -2.34
C ILE A 62 -8.33 10.77 -2.37
N TRP A 63 -9.10 11.86 -2.44
CA TRP A 63 -10.56 11.86 -2.31
C TRP A 63 -11.30 11.01 -3.36
N ARG A 64 -10.68 10.79 -4.52
CA ARG A 64 -11.26 9.96 -5.59
C ARG A 64 -11.66 8.55 -5.13
N PHE A 65 -11.03 8.02 -4.08
CA PHE A 65 -11.30 6.69 -3.56
C PHE A 65 -12.07 6.69 -2.22
N ALA A 66 -12.61 7.84 -1.81
CA ALA A 66 -13.47 7.92 -0.62
C ALA A 66 -14.84 7.26 -0.91
N ASN A 67 -15.33 6.44 0.03
CA ASN A 67 -16.60 5.72 -0.09
C ASN A 67 -16.69 4.82 -1.35
N VAL A 68 -15.54 4.33 -1.83
CA VAL A 68 -15.46 3.43 -2.97
C VAL A 68 -15.08 2.04 -2.49
N GLU A 69 -15.80 1.04 -2.98
CA GLU A 69 -15.41 -0.35 -2.85
C GLU A 69 -14.27 -0.66 -3.83
N PHE A 70 -13.14 -1.12 -3.30
CA PHE A 70 -12.06 -1.65 -4.14
C PHE A 70 -12.48 -3.05 -4.58
N SER A 71 -12.76 -3.21 -5.87
CA SER A 71 -13.18 -4.46 -6.53
C SER A 71 -12.19 -5.62 -6.31
N GLU A 72 -12.38 -6.74 -7.00
CA GLU A 72 -11.64 -8.01 -6.83
C GLU A 72 -10.12 -7.91 -7.01
N LYS A 73 -9.59 -6.77 -7.48
CA LYS A 73 -8.15 -6.59 -7.74
C LYS A 73 -7.66 -5.25 -7.25
N LEU A 74 -6.58 -5.27 -6.47
CA LEU A 74 -5.92 -4.08 -5.96
C LEU A 74 -4.41 -4.20 -6.11
N LEU A 75 -3.76 -3.13 -6.54
CA LEU A 75 -2.31 -3.00 -6.55
C LEU A 75 -1.92 -1.72 -5.81
N LEU A 76 -1.12 -1.85 -4.76
CA LEU A 76 -0.45 -0.73 -4.11
C LEU A 76 1.06 -0.87 -4.28
N LYS A 77 1.70 0.24 -4.68
CA LYS A 77 3.15 0.36 -4.77
C LYS A 77 3.56 1.65 -4.08
N LEU A 78 4.51 1.55 -3.16
CA LEU A 78 5.11 2.70 -2.53
C LEU A 78 6.58 2.44 -2.20
N ARG A 79 7.33 3.53 -2.06
CA ARG A 79 8.69 3.53 -1.58
C ARG A 79 8.78 4.59 -0.50
N PHE A 80 9.30 4.22 0.68
CA PHE A 80 9.39 5.14 1.81
C PHE A 80 10.74 5.03 2.52
N LEU A 81 11.10 6.08 3.25
CA LEU A 81 12.29 6.16 4.09
C LEU A 81 11.85 6.55 5.49
N LYS A 82 12.35 5.84 6.51
CA LYS A 82 12.10 6.16 7.91
C LYS A 82 13.42 6.47 8.60
N TYR A 83 13.49 7.62 9.28
CA TYR A 83 14.71 8.08 9.97
C TYR A 83 14.84 7.52 11.39
N ASN A 84 13.72 7.31 12.10
CA ASN A 84 13.69 6.82 13.48
C ASN A 84 12.64 5.72 13.65
N TYR A 85 13.02 4.59 14.23
CA TYR A 85 12.10 3.51 14.57
C TYR A 85 11.44 3.79 15.91
N GLY A 86 10.19 4.26 15.89
CA GLY A 86 9.41 4.53 17.10
C GLY A 86 8.57 3.31 17.53
N ALA A 87 8.27 3.22 18.82
CA ALA A 87 7.41 2.16 19.37
C ALA A 87 5.90 2.38 19.11
N VAL A 88 5.53 3.54 18.58
CA VAL A 88 4.14 3.87 18.22
C VAL A 88 3.87 3.44 16.79
N GLU A 89 2.78 2.71 16.58
CA GLU A 89 2.34 2.32 15.23
C GLU A 89 1.91 3.55 14.42
N GLN A 90 2.38 3.64 13.18
CA GLN A 90 2.09 4.74 12.27
C GLN A 90 1.57 4.21 10.94
N PRO A 91 0.38 4.66 10.47
CA PRO A 91 -0.08 4.34 9.13
C PRO A 91 0.73 5.15 8.10
N ILE A 92 1.24 4.45 7.09
CA ILE A 92 1.86 5.09 5.91
C ILE A 92 0.92 5.08 4.70
N VAL A 93 0.00 4.12 4.66
CA VAL A 93 -1.16 4.10 3.74
C VAL A 93 -2.34 3.55 4.51
N THR A 94 -3.49 4.23 4.43
CA THR A 94 -4.72 3.74 5.03
C THR A 94 -5.92 4.31 4.29
N ASN A 95 -6.98 3.52 4.16
CA ASN A 95 -8.27 3.99 3.67
C ASN A 95 -9.28 4.21 4.81
N CYS A 96 -8.79 4.38 6.04
CA CYS A 96 -9.52 4.66 7.28
C CYS A 96 -11.02 4.94 7.05
N TYR A 97 -11.87 3.95 7.37
CA TYR A 97 -13.31 4.10 7.22
C TYR A 97 -13.83 5.12 8.24
N GLY A 98 -14.58 6.11 7.75
CA GLY A 98 -15.19 7.15 8.55
C GLY A 98 -16.34 6.65 9.43
N GLU A 99 -16.54 7.38 10.53
CA GLU A 99 -17.74 7.50 11.38
C GLU A 99 -18.23 6.32 12.25
N HIS A 100 -18.02 5.05 11.92
CA HIS A 100 -18.62 3.93 12.70
C HIS A 100 -17.66 2.96 13.41
N GLY A 101 -16.36 3.29 13.49
CA GLY A 101 -15.40 2.51 14.29
C GLY A 101 -14.97 1.17 13.69
N GLU A 102 -15.34 0.88 12.44
CA GLU A 102 -15.00 -0.37 11.73
C GLU A 102 -13.51 -0.49 11.37
N GLY A 103 -12.77 0.62 11.47
CA GLY A 103 -11.33 0.70 11.18
C GLY A 103 -11.02 0.68 9.68
N SER A 104 -9.75 0.58 9.33
CA SER A 104 -9.32 0.52 7.93
C SER A 104 -9.44 -0.90 7.35
N SER A 105 -9.97 -1.01 6.13
CA SER A 105 -9.95 -2.25 5.35
C SER A 105 -8.66 -2.43 4.57
N ILE A 106 -7.88 -1.37 4.36
CA ILE A 106 -6.53 -1.40 3.81
C ILE A 106 -5.64 -0.58 4.73
N ALA A 107 -4.59 -1.18 5.27
CA ALA A 107 -3.58 -0.47 6.04
C ALA A 107 -2.18 -1.00 5.75
N ILE A 108 -1.25 -0.09 5.56
CA ILE A 108 0.18 -0.37 5.65
C ILE A 108 0.69 0.46 6.82
N THR A 109 1.14 -0.20 7.87
CA THR A 109 1.62 0.44 9.10
C THR A 109 3.06 0.08 9.36
N ILE A 110 3.74 0.95 10.10
CA ILE A 110 5.10 0.73 10.60
C ILE A 110 5.12 0.89 12.11
N VAL A 111 5.87 0.02 12.79
CA VAL A 111 6.14 0.11 14.23
C VAL A 111 7.49 -0.53 14.46
N GLU A 112 8.37 0.14 15.22
CA GLU A 112 9.77 -0.25 15.35
C GLU A 112 10.38 -0.54 13.98
N GLN A 113 10.95 -1.74 13.76
CA GLN A 113 11.48 -2.21 12.49
C GLN A 113 10.48 -3.07 11.70
N SER A 114 9.22 -3.13 12.10
CA SER A 114 8.18 -3.92 11.43
C SER A 114 7.45 -3.07 10.37
N ILE A 115 7.06 -3.74 9.28
CA ILE A 115 6.06 -3.26 8.31
C ILE A 115 4.92 -4.26 8.35
N THR A 116 3.71 -3.81 8.68
CA THR A 116 2.51 -4.63 8.65
C THR A 116 1.64 -4.18 7.48
N ILE A 117 1.26 -5.12 6.63
CA ILE A 117 0.25 -4.94 5.58
C ILE A 117 -1.00 -5.68 6.03
N LYS A 118 -2.09 -4.95 6.19
CA LYS A 118 -3.40 -5.43 6.57
C LYS A 118 -4.37 -5.14 5.44
N ILE A 119 -5.17 -6.14 5.07
CA ILE A 119 -6.27 -5.98 4.15
C ILE A 119 -7.45 -6.86 4.58
N LYS A 120 -8.66 -6.34 4.43
CA LYS A 120 -9.92 -6.98 4.81
C LYS A 120 -10.91 -6.83 3.66
N THR A 121 -11.56 -7.93 3.27
CA THR A 121 -12.69 -7.94 2.35
C THR A 121 -14.00 -7.98 3.14
N GLU A 122 -15.16 -7.80 2.47
CA GLU A 122 -16.47 -7.78 3.15
C GLU A 122 -16.77 -9.11 3.87
N LEU A 123 -16.48 -10.24 3.20
CA LEU A 123 -16.84 -11.57 3.68
C LEU A 123 -15.64 -12.36 4.24
N GLY A 124 -14.42 -11.85 4.11
CA GLY A 124 -13.19 -12.55 4.47
C GLY A 124 -12.63 -12.21 5.86
N GLU A 125 -11.80 -13.11 6.39
CA GLU A 125 -10.92 -12.78 7.52
C GLU A 125 -9.92 -11.68 7.14
N THR A 126 -9.27 -11.07 8.13
CA THR A 126 -8.25 -10.06 7.84
C THR A 126 -6.94 -10.72 7.38
N GLY A 127 -6.51 -10.44 6.15
CA GLY A 127 -5.18 -10.80 5.67
C GLY A 127 -4.11 -9.92 6.33
N ILE A 128 -3.14 -10.53 7.00
CA ILE A 128 -2.03 -9.83 7.68
C ILE A 128 -0.69 -10.38 7.21
N LEU A 129 0.15 -9.53 6.64
CA LEU A 129 1.53 -9.85 6.25
C LEU A 129 2.50 -8.93 6.97
N ARG A 130 3.48 -9.51 7.68
CA ARG A 130 4.51 -8.76 8.42
C ARG A 130 5.87 -8.89 7.77
N PHE A 131 6.60 -7.79 7.67
CA PHE A 131 7.96 -7.71 7.12
C PHE A 131 8.86 -6.89 8.04
N PHE A 132 10.16 -6.92 7.75
CA PHE A 132 11.13 -6.08 8.42
C PHE A 132 11.57 -4.94 7.51
N GLN A 133 11.67 -3.74 8.08
CA GLN A 133 12.31 -2.58 7.48
C GLN A 133 13.80 -2.86 7.31
N VAL A 134 14.39 -2.25 6.28
CA VAL A 134 15.84 -2.17 6.10
C VAL A 134 16.31 -0.73 6.29
N PRO A 135 17.58 -0.50 6.66
CA PRO A 135 18.16 0.83 6.62
C PRO A 135 18.02 1.45 5.22
N GLY A 136 17.57 2.70 5.17
CA GLY A 136 17.32 3.40 3.91
C GLY A 136 15.92 3.16 3.35
N PHE A 137 15.81 3.19 2.01
CA PHE A 137 14.53 3.11 1.34
C PHE A 137 13.94 1.70 1.39
N ASN A 138 12.69 1.62 1.82
CA ASN A 138 11.89 0.42 1.84
C ASN A 138 10.94 0.42 0.63
N ASN A 139 11.01 -0.64 -0.19
CA ASN A 139 10.15 -0.79 -1.36
C ASN A 139 9.04 -1.79 -1.05
N VAL A 140 7.79 -1.36 -1.17
CA VAL A 140 6.60 -2.15 -0.88
C VAL A 140 5.76 -2.28 -2.14
N THR A 141 5.40 -3.51 -2.49
CA THR A 141 4.37 -3.81 -3.47
C THR A 141 3.39 -4.80 -2.85
N MET A 142 2.11 -4.50 -2.90
CA MET A 142 1.03 -5.38 -2.47
C MET A 142 0.05 -5.56 -3.63
N VAL A 143 -0.33 -6.81 -3.88
CA VAL A 143 -1.32 -7.22 -4.85
C VAL A 143 -2.40 -7.99 -4.11
N TYR A 144 -3.65 -7.66 -4.36
CA TYR A 144 -4.80 -8.52 -4.13
C TYR A 144 -5.33 -8.97 -5.50
N ASP A 145 -5.49 -10.28 -5.69
CA ASP A 145 -5.87 -10.89 -6.97
C ASP A 145 -7.29 -11.49 -6.98
N GLY A 146 -8.06 -11.28 -5.90
CA GLY A 146 -9.41 -11.82 -5.68
C GLY A 146 -9.41 -13.08 -4.81
N GLN A 147 -8.24 -13.67 -4.54
CA GLN A 147 -8.12 -14.88 -3.73
C GLN A 147 -6.96 -14.82 -2.74
N HIS A 148 -5.92 -14.07 -3.07
CA HIS A 148 -4.69 -13.97 -2.29
C HIS A 148 -4.26 -12.52 -2.17
N VAL A 149 -3.69 -12.23 -1.02
CA VAL A 149 -2.89 -11.03 -0.79
C VAL A 149 -1.45 -11.45 -0.92
N ILE A 150 -0.72 -10.84 -1.84
CA ILE A 150 0.68 -11.09 -2.11
C ILE A 150 1.43 -9.78 -1.90
N ALA A 151 2.41 -9.77 -1.02
CA ALA A 151 3.25 -8.61 -0.81
C ALA A 151 4.73 -8.94 -1.04
N LYS A 152 5.42 -8.00 -1.69
CA LYS A 152 6.87 -7.98 -1.86
C LYS A 152 7.41 -6.75 -1.14
N VAL A 153 8.23 -6.97 -0.11
CA VAL A 153 8.90 -5.91 0.65
C VAL A 153 10.40 -6.16 0.65
N ASN A 154 11.17 -5.21 0.12
CA ASN A 154 12.63 -5.31 0.02
C ASN A 154 13.11 -6.64 -0.60
N GLY A 155 12.41 -7.10 -1.64
CA GLY A 155 12.71 -8.37 -2.33
C GLY A 155 12.10 -9.61 -1.69
N LYS A 156 11.70 -9.58 -0.41
CA LYS A 156 11.05 -10.70 0.28
C LYS A 156 9.56 -10.76 -0.07
N ILE A 157 9.09 -11.94 -0.44
CA ILE A 157 7.69 -12.16 -0.83
C ILE A 157 6.98 -12.96 0.27
N LYS A 158 5.78 -12.53 0.67
CA LYS A 158 4.84 -13.31 1.47
C LYS A 158 3.47 -13.26 0.84
N SER A 159 2.66 -14.27 1.11
CA SER A 159 1.28 -14.33 0.66
C SER A 159 0.40 -14.99 1.69
N THR A 160 -0.88 -14.62 1.71
CA THR A 160 -1.93 -15.31 2.46
C THR A 160 -3.16 -15.41 1.58
N ALA A 161 -3.95 -16.47 1.77
CA ALA A 161 -5.29 -16.53 1.19
C ALA A 161 -6.16 -15.44 1.83
N LEU A 162 -7.00 -14.84 1.00
CA LEU A 162 -8.03 -13.89 1.39
C LEU A 162 -9.16 -14.02 0.37
N ILE A 163 -10.10 -14.91 0.68
CA ILE A 163 -11.26 -15.15 -0.16
C ILE A 163 -12.41 -14.40 0.49
N GLY A 164 -13.03 -13.50 -0.25
CA GLY A 164 -14.21 -12.77 0.18
C GLY A 164 -14.57 -11.67 -0.77
#